data_AF-A0A932C3D8-F1
#
_entry.id   AF-A0A932C3D8-F1
#
_cell.length_a   1.000
_cell.length_b   1.000
_cell.length_c   1.000
_cell.angle_alpha   90.00
_cell.angle_beta   90.00
_cell.angle_gamma   90.00
#
_symmetry.space_group_name_H-M   'P 1'
#
loop_
_entity.id
_entity.type
_entity.pdbx_description
1 polymer ?
#
loop_
_entity_poly.entity_id
_entity_poly.type
_entity_poly.pdbx_seq_one_letter_code
_entity_poly.pdbx_strand_id
1 'polypeptide(L)'
;MEFDSLPFSSAADRATLYSARWYGPDEGVLLLVSCQGEVFATLNVGFVKSLRAGPHLAGASVTAFLTVTPGGGTGHELERLLLVARAGDRLTVGLSELTYERDESMPLREGNEKVSRLRFSAGYDTLELTSVEARFRRNSVTDSIAVRVETARTVSKRCWIEARVAFLDCQ
;
A
#
# COMPACT_ATOMS: atom_id res chain seq x y z
N MET A 1 -7.70 0.91 -19.69
CA MET A 1 -7.37 -0.23 -18.83
C MET A 1 -5.88 -0.43 -18.96
N GLU A 2 -5.16 -0.44 -17.86
CA GLU A 2 -3.71 -0.58 -17.81
C GLU A 2 -3.37 -1.75 -16.90
N PHE A 3 -2.29 -2.46 -17.25
CA PHE A 3 -1.85 -3.65 -16.55
C PHE A 3 -0.38 -3.50 -16.16
N ASP A 4 -0.09 -3.82 -14.91
CA ASP A 4 1.28 -4.05 -14.44
C ASP A 4 1.42 -5.53 -14.07
N SER A 5 2.59 -6.10 -14.35
CA SER A 5 2.87 -7.51 -14.08
C SER A 5 4.22 -7.69 -13.42
N LEU A 6 4.30 -8.63 -12.47
CA LEU A 6 5.54 -9.06 -11.85
C LEU A 6 5.70 -10.57 -12.03
N PRO A 7 6.76 -11.02 -12.73
CA PRO A 7 7.04 -12.44 -12.85
C PRO A 7 7.64 -12.96 -11.53
N PHE A 8 7.26 -14.19 -11.15
CA PHE A 8 7.83 -14.91 -10.02
C PHE A 8 8.23 -16.32 -10.44
N SER A 9 9.38 -16.78 -9.95
CA SER A 9 9.84 -18.15 -10.12
C SER A 9 10.21 -18.70 -8.75
N SER A 10 9.49 -19.72 -8.30
CA SER A 10 9.85 -20.50 -7.11
C SER A 10 10.22 -21.93 -7.53
N ALA A 11 10.81 -22.70 -6.61
CA ALA A 11 11.06 -24.13 -6.85
C ALA A 11 9.77 -24.94 -7.05
N ALA A 12 8.62 -24.42 -6.58
CA ALA A 12 7.33 -25.10 -6.65
C ALA A 12 6.52 -24.74 -7.90
N ASP A 13 6.64 -23.53 -8.44
CA ASP A 13 5.87 -23.06 -9.62
C ASP A 13 6.48 -21.79 -10.26
N ARG A 14 6.22 -21.61 -11.57
CA ARG A 14 6.36 -20.33 -12.28
C ARG A 14 4.99 -19.64 -12.33
N ALA A 15 4.89 -18.43 -11.81
CA ALA A 15 3.65 -17.66 -11.74
C ALA A 15 3.89 -16.19 -12.10
N THR A 16 2.83 -15.45 -12.42
CA THR A 16 2.90 -14.00 -12.65
C THR A 16 1.76 -13.33 -11.90
N LEU A 17 2.10 -12.29 -11.14
CA LEU A 17 1.11 -11.46 -10.46
C LEU A 17 0.74 -10.31 -11.40
N TYR A 18 -0.55 -10.14 -11.65
CA TYR A 18 -1.08 -9.07 -12.47
C TYR A 18 -1.92 -8.15 -11.61
N SER A 19 -1.66 -6.84 -11.69
CA SER A 19 -2.61 -5.83 -11.24
C SER A 19 -3.28 -5.22 -12.45
N ALA A 20 -4.62 -5.23 -12.46
CA ALA A 20 -5.40 -4.53 -13.45
C ALA A 20 -5.96 -3.24 -12.84
N ARG A 21 -5.82 -2.13 -13.55
CA ARG A 21 -6.52 -0.88 -13.25
C ARG A 21 -7.35 -0.44 -14.43
N TRP A 22 -8.53 0.10 -14.14
CA TRP A 22 -9.37 0.76 -15.13
C TRP A 22 -9.59 2.21 -14.73
N TYR A 23 -9.93 3.06 -15.71
CA TYR A 23 -10.33 4.43 -15.44
C TYR A 23 -11.73 4.39 -14.80
N GLY A 24 -11.75 4.26 -13.47
CA GLY A 24 -12.94 4.20 -12.64
C GLY A 24 -12.53 4.26 -11.16
N PRO A 25 -13.33 4.88 -10.28
CA PRO A 25 -12.79 5.37 -9.01
C PRO A 25 -12.53 4.33 -7.91
N ASP A 26 -13.11 3.12 -7.90
CA ASP A 26 -13.24 2.46 -6.58
C ASP A 26 -12.70 1.03 -6.44
N GLU A 27 -12.39 0.33 -7.53
CA GLU A 27 -12.00 -1.07 -7.43
C GLU A 27 -10.84 -1.36 -8.39
N GLY A 28 -9.73 -1.85 -7.85
CA GLY A 28 -8.68 -2.56 -8.55
C GLY A 28 -8.73 -4.02 -8.16
N VAL A 29 -8.15 -4.90 -8.98
CA VAL A 29 -8.04 -6.31 -8.63
C VAL A 29 -6.62 -6.78 -8.83
N LEU A 30 -6.13 -7.54 -7.87
CA LEU A 30 -4.89 -8.28 -7.95
C LEU A 30 -5.22 -9.73 -8.29
N LEU A 31 -4.61 -10.22 -9.36
CA LEU A 31 -4.79 -11.59 -9.84
C LEU A 31 -3.45 -12.32 -9.76
N LEU A 32 -3.46 -13.50 -9.16
CA LEU A 32 -2.35 -14.44 -9.25
C LEU A 32 -2.66 -15.45 -10.35
N VAL A 33 -1.82 -15.48 -11.39
CA VAL A 33 -2.07 -16.27 -12.59
C VAL A 33 -0.91 -17.24 -12.84
N SER A 34 -1.25 -18.48 -13.24
CA SER A 34 -0.29 -19.48 -13.70
C SER A 34 0.33 -19.09 -15.04
N CYS A 35 1.44 -19.72 -15.43
CA CYS A 35 1.99 -19.54 -16.77
C CYS A 35 1.05 -20.02 -17.90
N GLN A 36 0.05 -20.85 -17.57
CA GLN A 36 -0.97 -21.34 -18.49
C GLN A 36 -2.19 -20.39 -18.56
N GLY A 37 -2.20 -19.30 -17.80
CA GLY A 37 -3.31 -18.34 -17.77
C GLY A 37 -4.43 -18.68 -16.78
N GLU A 38 -4.24 -19.67 -15.92
CA GLU A 38 -5.21 -20.04 -14.89
C GLU A 38 -5.12 -19.08 -13.69
N VAL A 39 -6.26 -18.55 -13.24
CA VAL A 39 -6.31 -17.67 -12.07
C VAL A 39 -6.38 -18.53 -10.80
N PHE A 40 -5.32 -18.47 -9.98
CA PHE A 40 -5.27 -19.20 -8.71
C PHE A 40 -5.94 -18.45 -7.57
N ALA A 41 -5.84 -17.12 -7.57
CA ALA A 41 -6.34 -16.30 -6.49
C ALA A 41 -6.62 -14.87 -6.97
N THR A 42 -7.59 -14.24 -6.32
CA THR A 42 -8.01 -12.86 -6.60
C THR A 42 -8.10 -12.08 -5.29
N LEU A 43 -7.74 -10.81 -5.33
CA LEU A 43 -7.91 -9.89 -4.20
C LEU A 43 -8.38 -8.54 -4.72
N ASN A 44 -9.55 -8.09 -4.24
CA ASN A 44 -10.00 -6.73 -4.49
C ASN A 44 -9.12 -5.77 -3.69
N VAL A 45 -8.60 -4.78 -4.39
CA VAL A 45 -7.76 -3.72 -3.86
C VAL A 45 -8.35 -2.38 -4.30
N GLY A 46 -8.05 -1.27 -3.64
CA GLY A 46 -8.45 0.05 -4.17
C GLY A 46 -7.77 0.35 -5.51
N PHE A 47 -7.88 1.58 -6.00
CA PHE A 47 -7.17 2.01 -7.21
C PHE A 47 -5.66 1.78 -7.07
N VAL A 48 -5.06 0.93 -7.92
CA VAL A 48 -3.63 0.58 -7.84
C VAL A 48 -2.79 1.63 -8.56
N LYS A 49 -1.99 2.38 -7.81
CA LYS A 49 -1.02 3.35 -8.32
C LYS A 49 0.28 2.69 -8.79
N SER A 50 0.76 1.70 -8.04
CA SER A 50 1.98 0.96 -8.41
C SER A 50 1.99 -0.45 -7.84
N LEU A 51 2.70 -1.35 -8.53
CA LEU A 51 2.97 -2.73 -8.14
C LEU A 51 4.49 -2.99 -8.23
N ARG A 52 5.11 -3.52 -7.16
CA ARG A 52 6.54 -3.87 -7.15
C ARG A 52 6.79 -5.14 -6.33
N ALA A 53 7.89 -5.85 -6.63
CA ALA A 53 8.24 -7.08 -5.92
C ALA A 53 8.45 -6.81 -4.42
N GLY A 54 7.92 -7.71 -3.59
CA GLY A 54 8.08 -7.69 -2.14
C GLY A 54 9.28 -8.54 -1.69
N PRO A 55 9.59 -8.54 -0.38
CA PRO A 55 10.61 -9.40 0.18
C PRO A 55 10.17 -10.85 0.23
N HIS A 56 11.11 -11.80 0.14
CA HIS A 56 10.79 -13.20 0.37
C HIS A 56 10.46 -13.43 1.85
N LEU A 57 9.29 -13.97 2.13
CA LEU A 57 8.79 -14.21 3.48
C LEU A 57 8.77 -15.71 3.77
N ALA A 58 9.18 -16.11 4.96
CA ALA A 58 9.09 -17.52 5.35
C ALA A 58 7.63 -18.01 5.32
N GLY A 59 7.38 -19.12 4.63
CA GLY A 59 6.02 -19.67 4.48
C GLY A 59 5.13 -18.99 3.43
N ALA A 60 5.63 -17.95 2.76
CA ALA A 60 4.96 -17.30 1.64
C ALA A 60 5.82 -17.42 0.37
N SER A 61 5.20 -17.79 -0.74
CA SER A 61 5.92 -18.09 -1.99
C SER A 61 6.05 -16.88 -2.93
N VAL A 62 5.13 -15.92 -2.83
CA VAL A 62 5.09 -14.72 -3.66
C VAL A 62 4.71 -13.55 -2.78
N THR A 63 5.39 -12.42 -2.93
CA THR A 63 5.07 -11.18 -2.23
C THR A 63 5.18 -9.97 -3.14
N ALA A 64 4.30 -9.00 -2.93
CA ALA A 64 4.31 -7.76 -3.69
C ALA A 64 3.87 -6.59 -2.82
N PHE A 65 4.49 -5.44 -3.05
CA PHE A 65 3.99 -4.18 -2.56
C PHE A 65 3.04 -3.56 -3.58
N LEU A 66 1.91 -3.08 -3.07
CA LEU A 66 0.97 -2.27 -3.84
C LEU A 66 0.82 -0.92 -3.18
N THR A 67 0.94 0.16 -3.94
CA THR A 67 0.44 1.46 -3.51
C THR A 67 -0.95 1.62 -4.07
N VAL A 68 -1.94 1.82 -3.20
CA VAL A 68 -3.35 1.94 -3.58
C VAL A 68 -3.96 3.22 -3.04
N THR A 69 -4.90 3.78 -3.78
CA THR A 69 -5.81 4.83 -3.30
C THR A 69 -7.17 4.18 -3.03
N PRO A 70 -7.61 4.05 -1.77
CA PRO A 70 -8.99 3.66 -1.50
C PRO A 70 -9.92 4.74 -2.03
N GLY A 71 -11.05 4.36 -2.65
CA GLY A 71 -11.97 5.27 -3.36
C GLY A 71 -12.19 6.62 -2.67
N GLY A 72 -12.11 7.70 -3.44
CA GLY A 72 -11.97 9.07 -2.93
C GLY A 72 -13.22 9.94 -3.13
N GLY A 73 -13.58 10.68 -2.07
CA GLY A 73 -14.50 11.82 -2.13
C GLY A 73 -13.76 13.14 -2.45
N THR A 74 -14.49 14.20 -2.77
CA THR A 74 -13.89 15.51 -3.08
C THR A 74 -13.19 16.12 -1.85
N GLY A 75 -11.90 16.42 -1.94
CA GLY A 75 -11.14 17.13 -0.89
C GLY A 75 -10.42 16.27 0.14
N HIS A 76 -10.48 14.94 -0.02
CA HIS A 76 -9.74 13.98 0.80
C HIS A 76 -8.95 13.01 -0.09
N GLU A 77 -7.63 12.99 0.08
CA GLU A 77 -6.74 12.10 -0.67
C GLU A 77 -6.07 11.11 0.28
N LEU A 78 -6.10 9.83 -0.10
CA LEU A 78 -5.49 8.75 0.69
C LEU A 78 -4.59 7.88 -0.19
N GLU A 79 -3.47 7.44 0.37
CA GLU A 79 -2.68 6.35 -0.18
C GLU A 79 -2.31 5.35 0.91
N ARG A 80 -2.45 4.07 0.58
CA ARG A 80 -2.01 2.96 1.42
C ARG A 80 -0.95 2.14 0.70
N LEU A 81 0.06 1.71 1.45
CA LEU A 81 0.94 0.63 1.03
C LEU A 81 0.41 -0.69 1.57
N LEU A 82 0.17 -1.64 0.66
CA LEU A 82 -0.17 -3.01 0.99
C LEU A 82 1.04 -3.90 0.74
N LEU A 83 1.34 -4.81 1.66
CA LEU A 83 2.18 -5.99 1.36
C LEU A 83 1.25 -7.18 1.21
N VAL A 84 1.16 -7.70 -0.01
CA VAL A 84 0.37 -8.89 -0.32
C VAL A 84 1.29 -10.09 -0.45
N ALA A 85 0.86 -11.24 0.05
CA ALA A 85 1.57 -12.50 -0.04
C ALA A 85 0.66 -13.61 -0.58
N ARG A 86 1.25 -14.61 -1.25
CA ARG A 86 0.60 -15.90 -1.50
C ARG A 86 0.84 -16.82 -0.31
N ALA A 87 -0.25 -17.34 0.26
CA ALA A 87 -0.23 -18.38 1.27
C ALA A 87 -1.15 -19.53 0.83
N GLY A 88 -0.55 -20.62 0.33
CA GLY A 88 -1.30 -21.69 -0.34
C GLY A 88 -2.00 -21.16 -1.60
N ASP A 89 -3.32 -21.38 -1.69
CA ASP A 89 -4.15 -20.97 -2.83
C ASP A 89 -4.87 -19.64 -2.62
N ARG A 90 -4.31 -18.77 -1.77
CA ARG A 90 -4.91 -17.47 -1.45
C ARG A 90 -3.88 -16.35 -1.52
N LEU A 91 -4.35 -15.17 -1.93
CA LEU A 91 -3.66 -13.90 -1.72
C LEU A 91 -4.12 -13.31 -0.39
N THR A 92 -3.18 -12.86 0.43
CA THR A 92 -3.44 -12.28 1.75
C THR A 92 -2.71 -10.95 1.89
N VAL A 93 -3.35 -9.99 2.57
CA VAL A 93 -2.71 -8.72 2.95
C VAL A 93 -2.01 -8.93 4.28
N GLY A 94 -0.67 -8.92 4.28
CA GLY A 94 0.14 -9.04 5.50
C GLY A 94 0.47 -7.70 6.14
N LEU A 95 0.40 -6.60 5.38
CA LEU A 95 0.60 -5.23 5.86
C LEU A 95 -0.36 -4.30 5.13
N SER A 96 -0.96 -3.37 5.86
CA SER A 96 -1.74 -2.26 5.30
C SER A 96 -1.45 -1.00 6.10
N GLU A 97 -0.64 -0.10 5.54
CA GLU A 97 -0.25 1.13 6.22
C GLU A 97 -0.62 2.35 5.39
N LEU A 98 -1.13 3.39 6.07
CA LEU A 98 -1.42 4.68 5.46
C LEU A 98 -0.12 5.46 5.24
N THR A 99 0.24 5.70 3.99
CA THR A 99 1.47 6.40 3.58
C THR A 99 1.24 7.84 3.20
N TYR A 100 0.01 8.18 2.83
CA TYR A 100 -0.38 9.55 2.51
C TYR A 100 -1.82 9.78 2.94
N GLU A 101 -2.05 10.92 3.55
CA GLU A 101 -3.39 11.45 3.82
C GLU A 101 -3.34 12.96 3.69
N ARG A 102 -4.27 13.51 2.93
CA ARG A 102 -4.44 14.95 2.80
C ARG A 102 -5.90 15.32 2.87
N ASP A 103 -6.18 16.26 3.75
CA ASP A 103 -7.48 16.87 3.97
C ASP A 103 -7.39 18.36 3.70
N GLU A 104 -8.24 18.88 2.82
CA GLU A 104 -8.31 20.32 2.57
C GLU A 104 -9.72 20.85 2.42
N SER A 105 -9.91 22.10 2.86
CA SER A 105 -11.15 22.83 2.59
C SER A 105 -11.27 23.16 1.10
N MET A 106 -12.48 23.13 0.54
CA MET A 106 -12.76 23.71 -0.78
C MET A 106 -13.61 24.99 -0.65
N PRO A 107 -13.13 26.17 -1.12
CA PRO A 107 -11.83 26.42 -1.76
C PRO A 107 -10.64 26.32 -0.76
N LEU A 108 -9.43 26.07 -1.27
CA LEU A 108 -8.22 25.90 -0.47
C LEU A 108 -7.94 27.11 0.45
N ARG A 109 -8.21 26.95 1.74
CA ARG A 109 -7.94 27.91 2.82
C ARG A 109 -7.02 27.32 3.86
N GLU A 110 -7.30 26.10 4.29
CA GLU A 110 -6.47 25.34 5.21
C GLU A 110 -6.60 23.84 4.95
N GLY A 111 -5.69 23.08 5.52
CA GLY A 111 -5.76 21.64 5.51
C GLY A 111 -4.60 20.99 6.27
N ASN A 112 -4.64 19.67 6.31
CA ASN A 112 -3.65 18.83 6.96
C ASN A 112 -3.10 17.84 5.95
N GLU A 113 -1.80 17.56 6.06
CA GLU A 113 -1.12 16.54 5.29
C GLU A 113 -0.32 15.64 6.23
N LYS A 114 -0.48 14.34 6.06
CA LYS A 114 0.30 13.32 6.73
C LYS A 114 1.03 12.50 5.68
N VAL A 115 2.35 12.48 5.79
CA VAL A 115 3.21 11.66 4.92
C VAL A 115 3.94 10.64 5.78
N SER A 116 3.73 9.37 5.50
CA SER A 116 4.41 8.28 6.18
C SER A 116 5.39 7.58 5.25
N ARG A 117 6.64 7.46 5.70
CA ARG A 117 7.70 6.72 5.02
C ARG A 117 7.94 5.40 5.72
N LEU A 118 8.02 4.35 4.92
CA LEU A 118 8.22 2.98 5.36
C LEU A 118 9.65 2.54 5.05
N ARG A 119 10.32 1.95 6.03
CA ARG A 119 11.63 1.34 5.88
C ARG A 119 11.62 -0.05 6.50
N PHE A 120 12.03 -1.05 5.73
CA PHE A 120 12.25 -2.39 6.27
C PHE A 120 13.66 -2.53 6.82
N SER A 121 13.82 -3.37 7.84
CA SER A 121 15.11 -3.91 8.23
C SER A 121 15.71 -4.72 7.07
N ALA A 122 17.03 -4.95 7.10
CA ALA A 122 17.70 -5.75 6.09
C ALA A 122 17.19 -7.20 6.02
N GLY A 123 16.69 -7.73 7.14
CA GLY A 123 16.07 -9.06 7.23
C GLY A 123 14.56 -9.08 6.96
N TYR A 124 13.95 -7.92 6.68
CA TYR A 124 12.50 -7.76 6.49
C TYR A 124 11.62 -8.22 7.66
N ASP A 125 12.23 -8.40 8.84
CA ASP A 125 11.57 -8.84 10.07
C ASP A 125 10.90 -7.68 10.82
N THR A 126 11.41 -6.47 10.61
CA THR A 126 10.94 -5.24 11.25
C THR A 126 10.65 -4.17 10.19
N LEU A 127 9.61 -3.40 10.43
CA LEU A 127 9.21 -2.24 9.66
C LEU A 127 9.26 -1.00 10.54
N GLU A 128 9.94 0.03 10.08
CA GLU A 128 9.93 1.37 10.64
C GLU A 128 9.00 2.25 9.81
N LEU A 129 8.00 2.83 10.48
CA LEU A 129 7.10 3.82 9.93
C LEU A 129 7.45 5.19 10.51
N THR A 130 7.93 6.11 9.67
CA THR A 130 8.16 7.49 10.05
C THR A 130 7.09 8.37 9.44
N SER A 131 6.20 8.90 10.27
CA SER A 131 5.12 9.81 9.86
C SER A 131 5.52 11.25 10.15
N VAL A 132 5.28 12.13 9.19
CA VAL A 132 5.39 13.59 9.35
C VAL A 132 4.00 14.17 9.09
N GLU A 133 3.49 14.92 10.06
CA GLU A 133 2.23 15.63 9.97
C GLU A 133 2.50 17.13 9.84
N ALA A 134 1.88 17.75 8.84
CA ALA A 134 2.00 19.16 8.55
C ALA A 134 0.63 19.80 8.37
N ARG A 135 0.48 21.02 8.87
CA ARG A 135 -0.69 21.86 8.63
C ARG A 135 -0.33 22.95 7.63
N PHE A 136 -1.18 23.16 6.63
CA PHE A 136 -1.02 24.23 5.67
C PHE A 136 -2.16 25.24 5.77
N ARG A 137 -1.83 26.51 5.54
CA ARG A 137 -2.80 27.61 5.53
C ARG A 137 -2.46 28.58 4.41
N ARG A 138 -3.44 28.89 3.57
CA ARG A 138 -3.29 29.91 2.52
C ARG A 138 -3.45 31.29 3.13
N ASN A 139 -2.50 32.17 2.83
CA ASN A 139 -2.62 33.59 3.06
C ASN A 139 -3.23 34.24 1.83
N SER A 140 -4.47 34.70 1.95
CA SER A 140 -5.21 35.33 0.84
C SER A 140 -4.64 36.70 0.42
N VAL A 141 -3.84 37.35 1.27
CA VAL A 141 -3.26 38.67 0.98
C VAL A 141 -2.01 38.54 0.11
N THR A 142 -1.17 37.54 0.39
CA THR A 142 0.11 37.31 -0.32
C THR A 142 0.03 36.20 -1.37
N ASP A 143 -1.14 35.57 -1.49
CA ASP A 143 -1.38 34.36 -2.28
C ASP A 143 -0.32 33.26 -2.07
N SER A 144 0.09 33.06 -0.81
CA SER A 144 1.11 32.08 -0.43
C SER A 144 0.56 31.03 0.53
N ILE A 145 1.19 29.86 0.57
CA ILE A 145 0.85 28.78 1.51
C ILE A 145 1.93 28.72 2.59
N ALA A 146 1.52 28.94 3.83
CA ALA A 146 2.36 28.68 4.99
C ALA A 146 2.20 27.21 5.39
N VAL A 147 3.31 26.50 5.57
CA VAL A 147 3.35 25.10 6.03
C VAL A 147 4.01 25.05 7.40
N ARG A 148 3.37 24.37 8.35
CA ARG A 148 3.90 24.13 9.69
C ARG A 148 3.95 22.63 9.94
N VAL A 149 5.14 22.10 10.18
CA VAL A 149 5.31 20.72 10.64
C VAL A 149 4.92 20.65 12.11
N GLU A 150 3.95 19.81 12.43
CA GLU A 150 3.42 19.68 13.80
C GLU A 150 4.08 18.52 14.55
N THR A 151 4.29 17.38 13.89
CA THR A 151 4.84 16.19 14.54
C THR A 151 5.62 15.33 13.56
N ALA A 152 6.73 14.75 14.04
CA ALA A 152 7.40 13.64 13.40
C ALA A 152 7.43 12.46 14.39
N ARG A 153 6.86 11.32 13.98
CA ARG A 153 6.79 10.12 14.83
C ARG A 153 7.33 8.92 14.07
N THR A 154 8.26 8.20 14.70
CA THR A 154 8.74 6.91 14.21
C THR A 154 8.19 5.81 15.09
N VAL A 155 7.60 4.79 14.46
CA VAL A 155 7.12 3.58 15.13
C VAL A 155 7.76 2.38 14.45
N SER A 156 8.35 1.49 15.25
CA SER A 156 8.86 0.21 14.77
C SER A 156 7.83 -0.88 15.05
N LYS A 157 7.43 -1.62 14.01
CA LYS A 157 6.53 -2.77 14.07
C LYS A 157 7.31 -4.01 13.67
N ARG A 158 7.23 -5.08 14.46
CA ARG A 158 7.70 -6.40 13.99
C ARG A 158 6.64 -6.96 13.05
N CYS A 159 7.05 -7.33 11.85
CA CYS A 159 6.12 -7.77 10.82
C CYS A 159 5.78 -9.26 10.91
N TRP A 160 6.50 -10.06 11.73
CA TRP A 160 6.36 -11.52 11.74
C TRP A 160 6.56 -12.13 13.13
N ILE A 161 5.59 -12.93 13.57
CA ILE A 161 5.78 -13.97 14.60
C ILE A 161 5.55 -15.31 13.88
N GLU A 162 6.53 -16.22 13.98
CA GLU A 162 6.70 -17.50 13.28
C GLU A 162 5.54 -18.53 13.35
N ALA A 163 4.38 -18.21 13.90
CA ALA A 163 3.35 -19.21 14.19
C ALA A 163 2.23 -19.24 13.16
N ARG A 164 2.51 -19.85 12.00
CA ARG A 164 1.53 -20.22 10.96
C ARG A 164 0.88 -19.01 10.29
N VAL A 165 0.40 -19.21 9.06
CA VAL A 165 -0.44 -18.24 8.35
C VAL A 165 -1.77 -18.10 9.10
N ALA A 166 -1.75 -17.37 10.20
CA ALA A 166 -2.89 -16.96 10.99
C ALA A 166 -2.88 -15.43 11.00
N PHE A 167 -3.83 -14.89 10.23
CA PHE A 167 -4.51 -13.61 10.39
C PHE A 167 -3.92 -12.68 11.46
N LEU A 168 -3.40 -11.52 11.03
CA LEU A 168 -3.32 -10.38 11.93
C LEU A 168 -4.72 -9.76 11.99
N ASP A 169 -5.42 -9.97 13.10
CA ASP A 169 -6.30 -8.93 13.62
C ASP A 169 -5.40 -7.79 14.08
N CYS A 170 -5.39 -6.70 13.32
CA CYS A 170 -4.85 -5.43 13.77
C CYS A 170 -5.79 -4.87 14.86
N GLN A 171 -5.36 -4.89 16.12
CA GLN A 171 -5.88 -3.97 17.15
C GLN A 171 -5.05 -2.69 17.16
#